data_AF-A0A212C5T6-F1
#
_entry.id   AF-A0A212C5T6-F1
#
_cell.length_a   1.000
_cell.length_b   1.000
_cell.length_c   1.000
_cell.angle_alpha   90.00
_cell.angle_beta   90.00
_cell.angle_gamma   90.00
#
_symmetry.space_group_name_H-M   'P 1'
#
loop_
_entity.id
_entity.type
_entity.pdbx_description
1 polymer ?
#
loop_
_entity_poly.entity_id
_entity_poly.type
_entity_poly.pdbx_seq_one_letter_code
_entity_poly.pdbx_strand_id
1 'polypeptide(L)'
;MIFPETSKNMFTEWDVPGEQGKSVEPAHQSGGNPSLFSQTVLTLKKRTGVSITLITRNDWKIAGELINILERANQSVPEDLVSMAERYKANKLKKETENKWGKPQGKPRKFYH
;
A
#
# COMPACT_ATOMS: atom_id res chain seq x y z
N MET A 1 -33.50 -53.56 -41.78
CA MET A 1 -32.33 -52.92 -41.16
C MET A 1 -32.83 -51.79 -40.29
N ILE A 2 -32.38 -51.77 -39.03
CA ILE A 2 -32.07 -50.60 -38.20
C ILE A 2 -33.26 -49.67 -37.83
N PHE A 3 -33.70 -49.81 -36.57
CA PHE A 3 -34.40 -48.80 -35.77
C PHE A 3 -33.44 -47.61 -35.44
N PRO A 4 -33.90 -46.56 -34.76
CA PRO A 4 -34.61 -45.37 -35.23
C PRO A 4 -33.73 -44.13 -34.93
N GLU A 5 -34.21 -42.91 -35.19
CA GLU A 5 -33.75 -41.76 -34.39
C GLU A 5 -34.73 -40.60 -34.52
N THR A 6 -35.49 -40.35 -33.45
CA THR A 6 -36.13 -39.04 -33.25
C THR A 6 -35.34 -38.30 -32.19
N SER A 7 -34.53 -37.35 -32.66
CA SER A 7 -33.74 -36.44 -31.85
C SER A 7 -34.67 -35.40 -31.22
N LYS A 8 -35.16 -35.67 -30.01
CA LYS A 8 -35.59 -34.63 -29.06
C LYS A 8 -34.54 -34.54 -27.97
N ASN A 9 -33.54 -33.70 -28.25
CA ASN A 9 -32.54 -33.23 -27.30
C ASN A 9 -33.15 -32.09 -26.46
N MET A 10 -32.97 -31.97 -25.13
CA MET A 10 -32.38 -32.82 -24.08
C MET A 10 -32.93 -32.22 -22.76
N PHE A 11 -33.69 -32.96 -21.93
CA PHE A 11 -33.25 -33.95 -20.92
C PHE A 11 -33.09 -33.26 -19.55
N THR A 12 -33.82 -33.53 -18.46
CA THR A 12 -34.86 -34.51 -18.01
C THR A 12 -35.43 -33.92 -16.70
N GLU A 13 -36.73 -33.90 -16.41
CA GLU A 13 -37.58 -35.03 -15.93
C GLU A 13 -37.00 -35.64 -14.62
N TRP A 14 -37.72 -35.74 -13.50
CA TRP A 14 -38.92 -36.58 -13.35
C TRP A 14 -39.97 -36.07 -12.35
N ASP A 15 -41.21 -36.33 -12.75
CA ASP A 15 -42.49 -36.22 -12.07
C ASP A 15 -42.65 -37.15 -10.85
N VAL A 16 -43.47 -36.73 -9.87
CA VAL A 16 -44.31 -37.66 -9.09
C VAL A 16 -45.66 -37.03 -8.72
N PRO A 17 -46.78 -37.51 -9.31
CA PRO A 17 -48.09 -37.43 -8.67
C PRO A 17 -48.60 -38.84 -8.30
N GLY A 18 -48.92 -39.03 -7.02
CA GLY A 18 -49.85 -40.06 -6.55
C GLY A 18 -49.27 -41.43 -6.16
N GLU A 19 -48.88 -41.58 -4.89
CA GLU A 19 -49.08 -42.84 -4.15
C GLU A 19 -49.75 -42.52 -2.81
N GLN A 20 -50.96 -43.04 -2.62
CA GLN A 20 -51.53 -43.21 -1.29
C GLN A 20 -50.80 -44.38 -0.62
N GLY A 21 -50.34 -44.17 0.63
CA GLY A 21 -50.06 -45.24 1.58
C GLY A 21 -48.60 -45.68 1.71
N LYS A 22 -47.84 -44.97 2.57
CA LYS A 22 -46.94 -45.61 3.54
C LYS A 22 -46.53 -44.61 4.64
N SER A 23 -46.97 -44.92 5.86
CA SER A 23 -46.44 -44.34 7.08
C SER A 23 -44.93 -44.56 7.16
N VAL A 24 -44.17 -43.48 7.27
CA VAL A 24 -42.91 -43.46 8.01
C VAL A 24 -42.65 -42.02 8.46
N GLU A 25 -42.89 -41.74 9.74
CA GLU A 25 -42.20 -40.64 10.42
C GLU A 25 -40.69 -40.89 10.30
N PRO A 26 -39.88 -39.83 10.17
CA PRO A 26 -38.88 -39.67 11.20
C PRO A 26 -38.57 -38.22 11.60
N ALA A 27 -38.44 -38.11 12.93
CA ALA A 27 -37.43 -37.36 13.65
C ALA A 27 -37.44 -35.82 13.57
N HIS A 28 -37.94 -35.24 14.66
CA HIS A 28 -37.37 -34.08 15.33
C HIS A 28 -35.89 -33.81 14.95
N GLN A 29 -35.63 -32.83 14.09
CA GLN A 29 -34.32 -32.20 14.01
C GLN A 29 -34.30 -30.97 14.94
N SER A 30 -33.99 -31.30 16.19
CA SER A 30 -33.38 -30.48 17.24
C SER A 30 -32.67 -29.21 16.72
N GLY A 31 -32.99 -28.08 17.35
CA GLY A 31 -32.40 -26.78 17.08
C GLY A 31 -30.87 -26.78 17.16
N GLY A 32 -30.23 -26.50 16.03
CA GLY A 32 -28.85 -26.08 15.98
C GLY A 32 -28.77 -24.62 16.42
N ASN A 33 -28.07 -24.39 17.53
CA ASN A 33 -27.82 -23.07 18.11
C ASN A 33 -27.01 -22.22 17.10
N PRO A 34 -27.52 -21.11 16.54
CA PRO A 34 -26.77 -20.29 15.56
C PRO A 34 -25.62 -19.49 16.19
N SER A 35 -25.35 -19.67 17.49
CA SER A 35 -24.45 -18.80 18.26
C SER A 35 -22.95 -19.00 17.98
N LEU A 36 -22.54 -20.05 17.25
CA LEU A 36 -21.12 -20.31 16.97
C LEU A 36 -20.63 -19.75 15.62
N PHE A 37 -21.50 -19.21 14.77
CA PHE A 37 -21.11 -18.50 13.54
C PHE A 37 -20.76 -17.02 13.78
N SER A 38 -20.52 -16.65 15.04
CA SER A 38 -20.08 -15.30 15.43
C SER A 38 -18.75 -15.33 16.17
N GLN A 39 -17.88 -16.30 15.85
CA GLN A 39 -16.52 -16.31 16.39
C GLN A 39 -15.63 -15.37 15.55
N THR A 40 -15.72 -14.10 15.91
CA THR A 40 -14.57 -13.20 16.04
C THR A 40 -13.90 -12.82 14.72
N VAL A 41 -14.42 -11.73 14.14
CA VAL A 41 -13.60 -10.76 13.41
C VAL A 41 -12.41 -10.42 14.32
N LEU A 42 -11.25 -11.03 14.07
CA LEU A 42 -10.06 -10.81 14.87
C LEU A 42 -9.70 -9.32 14.77
N THR A 43 -10.06 -8.58 15.80
CA THR A 43 -9.73 -7.16 15.95
C THR A 43 -8.24 -7.08 16.20
N LEU A 44 -7.46 -6.99 15.12
CA LEU A 44 -6.04 -6.69 15.16
C LEU A 44 -5.87 -5.25 15.64
N LYS A 45 -5.74 -5.08 16.96
CA LYS A 45 -5.44 -3.78 17.57
C LYS A 45 -4.04 -3.34 17.12
N LYS A 46 -3.98 -2.51 16.08
CA LYS A 46 -2.72 -1.88 15.61
C LYS A 46 -2.19 -0.95 16.71
N ARG A 47 -0.94 -1.11 17.09
CA ARG A 47 -0.23 -0.14 17.95
C ARG A 47 0.14 1.06 17.09
N THR A 48 -0.29 2.25 17.47
CA THR A 48 0.10 3.50 16.83
C THR A 48 1.19 4.18 17.65
N GLY A 49 2.10 4.88 16.96
CA GLY A 49 3.15 5.69 17.57
C GLY A 49 3.25 7.01 16.82
N VAL A 50 3.67 8.07 17.51
CA VAL A 50 3.88 9.41 16.94
C VAL A 50 5.35 9.78 17.09
N SER A 51 5.96 10.29 16.02
CA SER A 51 7.29 10.89 16.04
C SER A 51 7.16 12.39 15.76
N ILE A 52 7.95 13.18 16.49
CA ILE A 52 8.08 14.62 16.29
C ILE A 52 9.54 14.89 15.95
N THR A 53 9.78 15.60 14.86
CA THR A 53 11.13 15.95 14.40
C THR A 53 11.27 17.46 14.35
N LEU A 54 12.28 18.00 15.04
CA LEU A 54 12.67 19.40 14.94
C LEU A 54 13.77 19.55 13.88
N ILE A 55 13.57 20.44 12.92
CA ILE A 55 14.50 20.72 11.81
C ILE A 55 14.78 22.21 11.79
N THR A 56 16.04 22.59 11.60
CA THR A 56 16.46 23.98 11.41
C THR A 56 17.05 24.19 10.02
N ARG A 57 17.32 25.44 9.66
CA ARG A 57 18.01 25.76 8.39
C ARG A 57 19.38 25.10 8.27
N ASN A 58 20.06 24.80 9.38
CA ASN A 58 21.37 24.15 9.35
C ASN A 58 21.29 22.68 8.90
N ASP A 59 20.10 22.08 8.98
CA ASP A 59 19.83 20.68 8.66
C ASP A 59 19.38 20.48 7.21
N TRP A 60 19.35 21.55 6.40
CA TRP A 60 19.00 21.53 4.96
C TRP A 60 19.69 20.44 4.12
N LYS A 61 20.86 19.95 4.53
CA LYS A 61 21.56 18.84 3.86
C LYS A 61 20.77 17.52 3.89
N ILE A 62 20.01 17.26 4.95
CA ILE A 62 19.24 16.03 5.12
C ILE A 62 17.79 16.15 4.61
N ALA A 63 17.34 17.36 4.28
CA ALA A 63 15.96 17.63 3.90
C ALA A 63 15.48 16.76 2.72
N GLY A 64 16.33 16.56 1.71
CA GLY A 64 15.98 15.71 0.57
C GLY A 64 15.77 14.24 0.93
N GLU A 65 16.57 13.70 1.86
CA GLU A 65 16.40 12.33 2.33
C GLU A 65 15.12 12.19 3.19
N LEU A 66 14.85 13.19 4.04
CA LEU A 66 13.65 13.21 4.85
C LEU A 66 12.38 13.23 4.00
N ILE A 67 12.34 14.04 2.93
CA ILE A 67 11.23 14.06 1.96
C ILE A 67 10.99 12.64 1.41
N ASN A 68 12.04 11.96 0.95
CA ASN A 68 11.93 10.60 0.42
C ASN A 68 11.38 9.59 1.45
N ILE A 69 11.64 9.79 2.74
CA ILE A 69 11.06 8.95 3.82
C ILE A 69 9.57 9.25 3.96
N LEU A 70 9.19 10.53 4.03
CA LEU A 70 7.78 10.94 4.18
C LEU A 70 6.93 10.43 3.01
N GLU A 71 7.42 10.58 1.76
CA GLU A 71 6.71 10.11 0.56
C GLU A 71 6.50 8.59 0.57
N ARG A 72 7.55 7.81 0.86
CA ARG A 72 7.44 6.34 0.97
C ARG A 72 6.56 5.89 2.11
N ALA A 73 6.44 6.70 3.16
CA ALA A 73 5.54 6.47 4.28
C ALA A 73 4.11 6.97 4.01
N ASN A 74 3.81 7.49 2.81
CA ASN A 74 2.53 8.13 2.47
C ASN A 74 2.16 9.27 3.44
N GLN A 75 3.15 9.99 3.96
CA GLN A 75 2.97 11.16 4.81
C GLN A 75 3.01 12.44 3.98
N SER A 76 2.31 13.48 4.45
CA SER A 76 2.35 14.80 3.81
C SER A 76 3.75 15.42 3.93
N VAL A 77 4.27 15.93 2.82
CA VAL A 77 5.56 16.63 2.79
C VAL A 77 5.33 18.13 3.06
N PRO A 78 5.95 18.72 4.08
CA PRO A 78 5.83 20.16 4.33
C PRO A 78 6.56 21.02 3.27
N GLU A 79 5.93 22.09 2.81
CA GLU A 79 6.49 23.02 1.80
C GLU A 79 7.84 23.61 2.22
N ASP A 80 7.97 24.01 3.49
CA ASP A 80 9.23 24.56 4.02
C ASP A 80 10.39 23.56 3.92
N LEU A 81 10.10 22.26 4.06
CA LEU A 81 11.07 21.19 3.91
C LEU A 81 11.51 21.04 2.45
N VAL A 82 10.58 21.17 1.50
CA VAL A 82 10.87 21.20 0.06
C VAL A 82 11.79 22.38 -0.26
N SER A 83 11.44 23.59 0.19
CA SER A 83 12.28 24.78 -0.01
C SER A 83 13.69 24.61 0.57
N MET A 84 13.83 23.96 1.73
CA MET A 84 15.15 23.62 2.29
C MET A 84 15.96 22.69 1.38
N ALA A 85 15.33 21.65 0.84
CA ALA A 85 15.98 20.70 -0.06
C ALA A 85 16.41 21.37 -1.38
N GLU A 86 15.58 22.23 -1.96
CA GLU A 86 15.88 22.98 -3.17
C GLU A 86 17.08 23.93 -2.97
N ARG A 87 17.10 24.68 -1.88
CA ARG A 87 18.23 25.56 -1.53
C ARG A 87 19.53 24.78 -1.38
N TYR A 88 19.48 23.60 -0.78
CA TYR A 88 20.66 22.75 -0.66
C TYR A 88 21.15 22.27 -2.03
N LYS A 89 20.26 21.82 -2.92
CA LYS A 89 20.59 21.41 -4.29
C LYS A 89 21.24 22.57 -5.07
N ALA A 90 20.64 23.77 -5.03
CA ALA A 90 21.16 24.95 -5.69
C ALA A 90 22.56 25.35 -5.17
N ASN A 91 22.76 25.32 -3.85
CA ASN A 91 24.05 25.66 -3.24
C ASN A 91 25.13 24.60 -3.55
N LYS A 92 24.75 23.32 -3.62
CA LYS A 92 25.66 22.24 -3.99
C LYS A 92 26.16 22.41 -5.43
N LEU A 93 25.24 22.68 -6.38
CA LEU A 93 25.58 22.94 -7.77
C LEU A 93 26.51 24.15 -7.91
N LYS A 94 26.21 25.25 -7.23
CA LYS A 94 27.05 26.45 -7.23
C LYS A 94 28.48 26.15 -6.78
N LYS A 95 28.65 25.45 -5.66
CA LYS A 95 29.98 25.05 -5.16
C LYS A 95 30.73 24.15 -6.14
N GLU A 96 30.03 23.20 -6.76
CA GLU A 96 30.64 22.33 -7.78
C GLU A 96 31.09 23.13 -9.01
N THR A 97 30.31 24.10 -9.46
CA THR A 97 30.69 24.98 -10.58
C THR A 97 31.84 25.92 -10.24
N GLU A 98 31.85 26.52 -9.04
CA GLU A 98 32.94 27.38 -8.57
C GLU A 98 34.25 26.62 -8.42
N ASN A 99 34.19 25.37 -7.94
CA ASN A 99 35.36 24.50 -7.85
C ASN A 99 35.90 24.11 -9.23
N LYS A 100 35.02 23.89 -10.21
CA LYS A 100 35.41 23.57 -11.60
C LYS A 100 35.97 24.75 -12.37
N TRP A 101 35.52 25.97 -12.06
CA TRP A 101 35.99 27.21 -12.70
C TRP A 101 37.20 27.85 -12.03
N GLY A 102 37.84 27.14 -11.09
CA GLY A 102 39.18 27.45 -10.56
C GLY A 102 39.40 28.94 -10.32
N LYS A 103 39.16 29.41 -9.09
CA LYS A 103 39.62 30.74 -8.65
C LYS A 103 41.03 30.96 -9.23
N PRO A 104 41.30 32.01 -10.04
CA PRO A 104 42.65 32.28 -10.48
C PRO A 104 43.46 32.51 -9.22
N GLN A 105 44.28 31.52 -8.89
CA GLN A 105 45.07 31.45 -7.69
C GLN A 105 45.92 32.71 -7.67
N GLY A 106 45.60 33.61 -6.74
CA GLY A 106 46.25 34.90 -6.61
C GLY A 106 47.76 34.70 -6.67
N LYS A 107 48.40 35.40 -7.62
CA LYS A 107 49.85 35.38 -7.82
C LYS A 107 50.53 35.52 -6.45
N PRO A 108 51.54 34.70 -6.11
CA PRO A 108 52.26 34.88 -4.87
C PRO A 108 52.85 36.29 -4.86
N ARG A 109 52.51 37.09 -3.83
CA ARG A 109 53.13 38.39 -3.61
C ARG A 109 54.64 38.15 -3.48
N LYS A 110 55.39 38.53 -4.52
CA LYS A 110 56.85 38.57 -4.43
C LYS A 110 57.21 39.66 -3.42
N PHE A 111 57.73 39.24 -2.28
CA PHE A 111 58.45 40.14 -1.38
C PHE A 111 59.81 40.40 -2.01
N TYR A 112 60.09 41.67 -2.31
CA TYR A 112 61.44 42.12 -2.59
C TYR A 112 62.04 42.55 -1.23
N HIS A 113 63.14 41.90 -0.84
CA HIS A 113 64.01 42.29 0.26
C HIS A 113 65.30 42.85 -0.33
#